data_AF-A0A4V2QVY4-F1
#
_entry.id   AF-A0A4V2QVY4-F1
#
_cell.length_a   1.000
_cell.length_b   1.000
_cell.length_c   1.000
_cell.angle_alpha   90.00
_cell.angle_beta   90.00
_cell.angle_gamma   90.00
#
_symmetry.space_group_name_H-M   'P 1'
#
loop_
_entity.id
_entity.type
_entity.pdbx_description
1 polymer ?
#
loop_
_entity_poly.entity_id
_entity_poly.type
_entity_poly.pdbx_seq_one_letter_code
_entity_poly.pdbx_strand_id
1 'polypeptide(L)' 'MNTPHVERMIVEARELAVRSYALTTFLEGQVFSTLEPTDQQLLRAQYASMGAYLTILNLRIARAGAI' A
#
# COMPACT_ATOMS: atom_id res chain seq x y z
N MET A 1 -16.45 17.60 9.77
CA MET A 1 -15.02 17.96 9.58
C MET A 1 -14.19 16.83 10.15
N ASN A 2 -13.23 16.31 9.39
CA ASN A 2 -12.30 15.31 9.89
C ASN A 2 -11.29 15.98 10.83
N THR A 3 -10.80 15.26 11.84
CA THR A 3 -9.69 15.76 12.65
C THR A 3 -8.39 15.72 11.82
N PRO A 4 -7.37 16.52 12.15
CA PRO A 4 -6.07 16.47 11.46
C PRO A 4 -5.44 15.06 11.45
N HIS A 5 -5.68 14.28 12.50
CA HIS A 5 -5.27 12.88 12.57
C HIS A 5 -5.96 12.01 11.50
N VAL A 6 -7.27 12.18 11.31
CA VAL A 6 -8.05 11.45 10.30
C VAL A 6 -7.64 11.85 8.88
N GLU A 7 -7.45 13.14 8.64
CA GLU A 7 -6.94 13.63 7.35
C GLU A 7 -5.58 13.03 7.02
N ARG A 8 -4.67 12.95 8.00
CA ARG A 8 -3.36 12.32 7.80
C ARG A 8 -3.49 10.84 7.40
N MET A 9 -4.37 10.08 8.05
CA MET A 9 -4.61 8.68 7.67
C MET A 9 -5.18 8.54 6.26
N ILE A 10 -6.11 9.41 5.86
CA ILE A 10 -6.70 9.41 4.51
C ILE A 10 -5.64 9.71 3.44
N VAL A 11 -4.81 10.73 3.67
CA VAL A 11 -3.71 11.08 2.77
C VAL A 11 -2.74 9.92 2.65
N GLU A 12 -2.34 9.34 3.78
CA GLU A 12 -1.41 8.22 3.79
C GLU A 12 -1.97 6.98 3.09
N ALA A 13 -3.25 6.64 3.27
CA ALA A 13 -3.91 5.54 2.58
C ALA A 13 -3.92 5.76 1.05
N ARG A 14 -4.18 7.00 0.60
CA ARG A 14 -4.14 7.36 -0.83
C ARG A 14 -2.74 7.23 -1.41
N GLU A 15 -1.74 7.79 -0.74
CA GLU A 15 -0.33 7.71 -1.16
C GLU A 15 0.14 6.25 -1.22
N LEU A 16 -0.21 5.45 -0.21
CA LEU A 16 0.13 4.03 -0.17
C LEU A 16 -0.56 3.24 -1.28
N ALA A 17 -1.84 3.50 -1.55
CA ALA A 17 -2.57 2.84 -2.63
C ALA A 17 -1.93 3.10 -4.01
N VAL A 18 -1.50 4.34 -4.28
CA VAL A 18 -0.79 4.69 -5.52
C VAL A 18 0.54 3.94 -5.63
N ARG A 19 1.32 3.89 -4.54
CA ARG A 19 2.59 3.16 -4.53
C ARG A 19 2.40 1.65 -4.69
N SER A 20 1.37 1.09 -4.03
CA SER A 20 1.02 -0.33 -4.17
C SER A 20 0.66 -0.65 -5.61
N TYR A 21 -0.17 0.17 -6.25
CA TYR A 21 -0.53 -0.01 -7.67
C TYR A 21 0.67 0.04 -8.61
N ALA A 22 1.58 1.00 -8.41
CA ALA A 22 2.81 1.09 -9.18
C ALA A 22 3.69 -0.16 -9.01
N LEU A 23 3.81 -0.67 -7.78
CA LEU A 23 4.55 -1.89 -7.50
C LEU A 23 3.88 -3.12 -8.12
N THR A 24 2.55 -3.27 -8.04
CA THR A 24 1.83 -4.36 -8.71
C THR A 24 2.11 -4.35 -10.21
N THR A 25 2.01 -3.18 -10.83
CA THR A 25 2.29 -3.00 -12.27
C THR A 25 3.72 -3.41 -12.61
N PHE A 26 4.70 -3.09 -11.75
CA PHE A 26 6.07 -3.52 -11.93
C PHE A 26 6.23 -5.04 -11.79
N LEU A 27 5.61 -5.66 -10.77
CA LEU A 27 5.63 -7.10 -10.52
C LEU A 27 5.03 -7.92 -11.67
N GLU A 28 4.07 -7.34 -12.41
CA GLU A 28 3.46 -7.93 -13.60
C GLU A 28 4.30 -7.70 -14.88
N GLY A 29 5.31 -6.85 -14.82
CA GLY A 29 6.17 -6.50 -15.95
C GLY A 29 7.27 -7.52 -16.24
N GLN A 30 7.74 -7.55 -17.50
CA GLN A 30 8.79 -8.48 -17.92
C GLN A 30 10.13 -8.26 -17.19
N VAL A 31 10.46 -7.01 -16.84
CA VAL A 31 11.70 -6.67 -16.12
C VAL A 31 11.76 -7.34 -14.74
N PHE A 32 10.62 -7.50 -14.05
CA PHE A 32 10.60 -8.19 -12.77
C PHE A 32 11.10 -9.63 -12.88
N SER A 33 10.73 -10.34 -13.96
CA SER A 33 11.16 -11.72 -14.20
C SER A 33 12.67 -11.87 -14.44
N THR A 34 13.35 -10.77 -14.79
CA THR A 34 14.80 -10.77 -15.03
C THR A 34 15.62 -10.44 -13.79
N LEU A 35 14.97 -10.07 -12.67
CA LEU A 35 15.66 -9.76 -11.42
C LEU A 35 16.19 -11.01 -10.73
N GLU A 36 17.18 -10.84 -9.85
CA GLU A 36 17.68 -11.90 -8.98
C GLU A 36 16.52 -12.44 -8.10
N PRO A 37 16.44 -13.76 -7.83
CA PRO A 37 15.34 -14.33 -7.05
C PRO A 37 15.14 -13.66 -5.69
N THR A 38 16.23 -13.22 -5.05
CA THR A 38 16.18 -12.48 -3.78
C THR A 38 15.43 -11.16 -3.95
N ASP A 39 15.75 -10.37 -4.98
CA ASP A 39 15.05 -9.11 -5.27
C ASP A 39 13.57 -9.35 -5.59
N GLN A 40 13.27 -10.41 -6.34
CA GLN A 40 11.88 -10.78 -6.64
C GLN A 40 11.09 -11.07 -5.36
N GLN A 41 11.68 -11.82 -4.44
CA GLN A 41 11.07 -12.16 -3.16
C GLN A 41 10.87 -10.90 -2.30
N LEU A 42 11.88 -10.02 -2.23
CA LEU A 42 11.80 -8.77 -1.47
C LEU A 42 10.69 -7.85 -1.99
N LEU A 43 10.56 -7.69 -3.30
CA LEU A 43 9.51 -6.86 -3.91
C LEU A 43 8.10 -7.44 -3.68
N ARG A 44 7.95 -8.77 -3.74
CA ARG A 44 6.67 -9.44 -3.39
C ARG A 44 6.33 -9.24 -1.92
N ALA A 45 7.31 -9.38 -1.03
CA ALA A 45 7.13 -9.16 0.39
C ALA A 45 6.76 -7.70 0.68
N GLN A 46 7.42 -6.75 0.01
CA GLN A 46 7.09 -5.33 0.08
C GLN A 46 5.64 -5.07 -0.34
N TYR A 47 5.19 -5.62 -1.47
CA TYR A 47 3.81 -5.47 -1.92
C TYR A 47 2.81 -6.03 -0.90
N ALA A 48 3.07 -7.22 -0.35
CA ALA A 48 2.24 -7.83 0.67
C ALA A 48 2.16 -6.95 1.94
N SER A 49 3.30 -6.43 2.43
CA SER A 49 3.34 -5.53 3.59
C SER A 49 2.60 -4.23 3.34
N MET A 50 2.71 -3.64 2.15
CA MET A 50 1.98 -2.44 1.78
C MET A 50 0.46 -2.68 1.73
N GLY A 51 0.01 -3.83 1.19
CA GLY A 51 -1.40 -4.22 1.18
C GLY A 51 -1.97 -4.44 2.59
N ALA A 52 -1.21 -5.10 3.46
CA ALA A 52 -1.57 -5.27 4.86
C ALA A 52 -1.68 -3.90 5.57
N TYR A 53 -0.71 -3.00 5.33
CA TYR A 53 -0.75 -1.68 5.94
C TYR A 53 -1.92 -0.82 5.43
N LEU A 54 -2.23 -0.88 4.13
CA LEU A 54 -3.38 -0.19 3.56
C LEU A 54 -4.70 -0.68 4.17
N THR A 55 -4.83 -2.00 4.39
CA THR A 55 -5.99 -2.59 5.07
C THR A 55 -6.14 -2.02 6.48
N ILE A 56 -5.03 -1.93 7.23
CA ILE A 56 -5.03 -1.35 8.58
C ILE A 56 -5.42 0.13 8.55
N LEU A 57 -4.90 0.92 7.61
CA LEU A 57 -5.27 2.34 7.46
C LEU A 57 -6.76 2.50 7.17
N ASN A 58 -7.31 1.69 6.25
CA ASN A 58 -8.74 1.74 5.91
C ASN A 58 -9.62 1.38 7.11
N LEU A 59 -9.25 0.36 7.89
CA LEU A 59 -9.96 0.01 9.13
C LEU A 59 -9.91 1.15 10.17
N ARG A 60 -8.75 1.81 10.30
CA ARG A 60 -8.59 2.95 11.22
C ARG A 60 -9.40 4.17 10.77
N ILE A 61 -9.43 4.46 9.47
CA ILE A 61 -10.26 5.53 8.90
C ILE A 61 -11.74 5.23 9.13
N ALA A 62 -12.19 4.01 8.83
CA ALA A 62 -13.57 3.58 9.06
C ALA A 62 -13.99 3.72 10.53
N ARG A 63 -13.09 3.34 11.46
CA ARG A 63 -13.32 3.51 12.90
C ARG A 63 -13.36 4.99 13.32
N ALA A 64 -12.51 5.84 12.74
CA ALA A 64 -12.39 7.24 13.13
C ALA A 64 -13.46 8.14 12.50
N GLY A 65 -14.12 7.67 11.44
CA GLY A 65 -15.27 8.30 10.80
C GLY A 65 -16.51 7.42 10.83
N ALA A 66 -16.77 6.74 11.96
CA ALA A 66 -17.97 5.93 12.14
C ALA A 66 -19.21 6.70 11.65
N ILE A 67 -19.84 6.10 10.63
CA ILE A 67 -21.19 6.37 10.13
C ILE A 67 -22.19 6.19 11.28
#